data_AF-A0A7Y6E454-F1
#
_entry.id   AF-A0A7Y6E454-F1
#
_cell.length_a   1.000
_cell.length_b   1.000
_cell.length_c   1.000
_cell.angle_alpha   90.00
_cell.angle_beta   90.00
_cell.angle_gamma   90.00
#
_symmetry.space_group_name_H-M   'P 1'
#
loop_
_entity.id
_entity.type
_entity.pdbx_description
1 polymer ?
#
loop_
_entity_poly.entity_id
_entity_poly.type
_entity_poly.pdbx_seq_one_letter_code
_entity_poly.pdbx_strand_id
1 'polypeptide(L)'
;LWLEAELGQVGGKPGEPALDAHAPGARTRRGEAVAYVAATGVDALAVAVGSSHAMTTRTASLDHALIAELRAAVPVPLVLHGSSGVPDGELRAATAHGMTKINIGTALNIAFTGAIRGHLTAHTTRTDPRPYLVEARDAMAETVRQLLTVVAAG
;
A
#
# COMPACT_ATOMS: atom_id res chain seq x y z
N LEU A 1 -10.39 -19.33 -7.46
CA LEU A 1 -9.23 -18.65 -6.83
C LEU A 1 -9.30 -17.20 -7.27
N TRP A 2 -9.05 -16.23 -6.38
CA TRP A 2 -9.05 -14.81 -6.72
C TRP A 2 -7.61 -14.35 -6.95
N LEU A 3 -7.36 -13.65 -8.06
CA LEU A 3 -6.04 -13.30 -8.55
C LEU A 3 -5.84 -11.78 -8.60
N GLU A 4 -4.94 -11.28 -7.75
CA GLU A 4 -4.36 -9.94 -7.89
C GLU A 4 -3.11 -10.03 -8.76
N ALA A 5 -3.00 -9.10 -9.71
CA ALA A 5 -1.76 -8.87 -10.43
C ALA A 5 -1.33 -7.41 -10.28
N GLU A 6 -0.09 -7.13 -10.66
CA GLU A 6 0.49 -5.81 -10.53
C GLU A 6 1.05 -5.34 -11.86
N LEU A 7 0.82 -4.06 -12.17
CA LEU A 7 1.34 -3.42 -13.37
C LEU A 7 2.04 -2.11 -13.03
N GLY A 8 3.35 -2.08 -13.25
CA GLY A 8 4.18 -0.87 -13.18
C GLY A 8 4.05 0.00 -14.42
N GLN A 9 5.18 0.52 -14.91
CA GLN A 9 5.21 1.30 -16.14
C GLN A 9 5.95 0.54 -17.24
N VAL A 10 5.26 0.21 -18.33
CA VAL A 10 5.89 -0.50 -19.45
C VAL A 10 6.58 0.50 -20.39
N GLY A 11 7.89 0.68 -20.24
CA GLY A 11 8.71 1.58 -21.09
C GLY A 11 8.17 3.02 -21.14
N GLY A 12 8.57 3.80 -22.15
CA GLY A 12 8.06 5.16 -22.38
C GLY A 12 8.35 5.65 -23.79
N LYS A 13 9.61 5.99 -24.05
CA LYS A 13 10.12 6.20 -25.42
C LYS A 13 10.76 4.93 -25.96
N PRO A 14 10.92 4.79 -27.30
CA PRO A 14 11.69 3.70 -27.88
C PRO A 14 13.09 3.62 -27.26
N GLY A 15 13.41 2.49 -26.62
CA GLY A 15 14.70 2.25 -25.95
C GLY A 15 14.74 2.50 -24.44
N GLU A 16 13.68 3.05 -23.83
CA GLU A 16 13.59 3.16 -22.37
C GLU A 16 13.08 1.85 -21.75
N PRO A 17 13.76 1.30 -20.73
CA PRO A 17 13.34 0.07 -20.08
C PRO A 17 12.03 0.27 -19.31
N ALA A 18 11.29 -0.82 -19.09
CA ALA A 18 10.16 -0.80 -18.17
C ALA A 18 10.64 -0.46 -16.75
N LEU A 19 9.81 0.30 -16.04
CA LEU A 19 10.01 0.58 -14.63
C LEU A 19 9.12 -0.34 -13.81
N ASP A 20 9.74 -0.93 -12.80
CA ASP A 20 9.03 -1.63 -11.74
C ASP A 20 7.96 -0.72 -11.11
N ALA A 21 6.84 -1.29 -10.68
CA ALA A 21 5.73 -0.53 -10.12
C ALA A 21 6.10 0.26 -8.86
N HIS A 22 7.18 -0.12 -8.18
CA HIS A 22 7.70 0.56 -7.01
C HIS A 22 8.87 1.49 -7.32
N ALA A 23 9.31 1.56 -8.58
CA ALA A 23 10.37 2.47 -8.98
C ALA A 23 9.91 3.93 -8.80
N PRO A 24 10.76 4.82 -8.24
CA PRO A 24 10.42 6.23 -8.12
C PRO A 24 9.99 6.84 -9.45
N GLY A 25 8.81 7.45 -9.47
CA GLY A 25 8.25 8.09 -10.67
C GLY A 25 7.47 7.15 -11.60
N ALA A 26 7.44 5.84 -11.37
CA ALA A 26 6.62 4.92 -12.16
C ALA A 26 5.14 5.31 -12.09
N ARG A 27 4.48 5.34 -13.25
CA ARG A 27 3.04 5.55 -13.38
C ARG A 27 2.43 4.52 -14.32
N THR A 28 1.42 3.80 -13.86
CA THR A 28 0.67 2.86 -14.71
C THR A 28 -0.09 3.63 -15.77
N ARG A 29 0.03 3.21 -17.04
CA ARG A 29 -0.75 3.83 -18.14
C ARG A 29 -2.11 3.19 -18.26
N ARG A 30 -3.16 4.01 -18.44
CA ARG A 30 -4.55 3.54 -18.62
C ARG A 30 -4.68 2.48 -19.70
N GLY A 31 -4.14 2.74 -20.90
CA GLY A 31 -4.24 1.81 -22.02
C GLY A 31 -3.62 0.45 -21.74
N GLU A 32 -2.47 0.43 -21.06
CA GLU A 32 -1.77 -0.79 -20.67
C GLU A 32 -2.54 -1.55 -19.60
N ALA A 33 -3.08 -0.86 -18.59
CA ALA A 33 -3.90 -1.47 -17.54
C ALA A 33 -5.15 -2.16 -18.11
N VAL A 34 -5.86 -1.49 -19.02
CA VAL A 34 -7.04 -2.06 -19.70
C VAL A 34 -6.66 -3.29 -20.53
N ALA A 35 -5.60 -3.18 -21.34
CA ALA A 35 -5.13 -4.30 -22.16
C ALA A 35 -4.68 -5.49 -21.31
N TYR A 36 -3.96 -5.22 -20.21
CA TYR A 36 -3.47 -6.24 -19.29
C TYR A 36 -4.62 -7.01 -18.63
N VAL A 37 -5.61 -6.31 -18.09
CA VAL A 37 -6.77 -6.96 -17.45
C VAL A 37 -7.56 -7.77 -18.47
N ALA A 38 -7.79 -7.24 -19.68
CA ALA A 38 -8.48 -7.98 -20.74
C ALA A 38 -7.73 -9.24 -21.18
N ALA A 39 -6.39 -9.18 -21.25
CA ALA A 39 -5.57 -10.31 -21.68
C ALA A 39 -5.38 -11.39 -20.60
N THR A 40 -5.40 -11.01 -19.32
CA THR A 40 -5.07 -11.91 -18.20
C THR A 40 -6.29 -12.42 -17.44
N GLY A 41 -7.39 -11.67 -17.44
CA GLY A 41 -8.59 -12.02 -16.66
C GLY A 41 -8.38 -11.96 -15.14
N VAL A 42 -7.43 -11.15 -14.66
CA VAL A 42 -7.17 -10.97 -13.22
C VAL A 42 -8.38 -10.34 -12.52
N ASP A 43 -8.56 -10.66 -11.25
CA ASP A 43 -9.71 -10.19 -10.46
C ASP A 43 -9.46 -8.83 -9.78
N ALA A 44 -8.21 -8.38 -9.70
CA ALA A 44 -7.82 -7.02 -9.31
C ALA A 44 -6.44 -6.64 -9.86
N LEU A 45 -6.22 -5.32 -9.91
CA LEU A 45 -4.99 -4.76 -10.43
C LEU A 45 -4.34 -3.78 -9.45
N ALA A 46 -3.13 -4.10 -9.00
CA ALA A 46 -2.25 -3.17 -8.33
C ALA A 46 -1.59 -2.21 -9.34
N VAL A 47 -1.61 -0.93 -9.02
CA VAL A 47 -1.18 0.15 -9.93
C VAL A 47 -0.17 1.09 -9.28
N ALA A 48 0.79 1.53 -10.08
CA ALA A 48 1.79 2.53 -9.73
C ALA A 48 1.18 3.94 -9.87
N VAL A 49 0.90 4.59 -8.74
CA VAL A 49 0.28 5.91 -8.66
C VAL A 49 1.05 6.90 -7.77
N GLY A 50 2.26 6.55 -7.34
CA GLY A 50 3.15 7.45 -6.58
C GLY A 50 3.65 6.96 -5.23
N SER A 51 3.16 5.81 -4.74
CA SER A 51 3.71 5.14 -3.56
C SER A 51 4.80 4.11 -3.93
N SER A 52 5.69 3.80 -2.98
CA SER A 52 6.69 2.74 -3.10
C SER A 52 6.74 1.90 -1.82
N HIS A 53 7.36 0.71 -1.91
CA HIS A 53 7.49 -0.19 -0.76
C HIS A 53 8.47 0.32 0.31
N ALA A 54 8.35 -0.24 1.52
CA ALA A 54 9.25 -0.02 2.65
C ALA A 54 9.43 1.43 3.12
N MET A 55 8.51 2.33 2.77
CA MET A 55 8.54 3.71 3.25
C MET A 55 8.35 3.78 4.77
N THR A 56 9.32 4.39 5.46
CA THR A 56 9.31 4.62 6.91
C THR A 56 8.82 6.02 7.29
N THR A 57 8.78 6.94 6.32
CA THR A 57 8.26 8.30 6.48
C THR A 57 6.95 8.46 5.71
N ARG A 58 5.97 9.15 6.31
CA ARG A 58 4.66 9.41 5.71
C ARG A 58 4.69 10.67 4.84
N THR A 59 5.39 10.60 3.72
CA THR A 59 5.60 11.75 2.81
C THR A 59 5.24 11.46 1.35
N ALA A 60 4.70 10.27 1.04
CA ALA A 60 4.27 9.96 -0.31
C ALA A 60 3.09 10.84 -0.72
N SER A 61 3.06 11.22 -1.99
CA SER A 61 1.92 11.87 -2.63
C SER A 61 1.44 10.97 -3.77
N LEU A 62 0.13 10.80 -3.83
CA LEU A 62 -0.53 9.98 -4.83
C LEU A 62 -1.09 10.84 -5.97
N ASP A 63 -1.10 10.27 -7.17
CA ASP A 63 -1.72 10.86 -8.34
C ASP A 63 -3.22 10.52 -8.36
N HIS A 64 -4.03 11.34 -7.67
CA HIS A 64 -5.47 11.13 -7.54
C HIS A 64 -6.22 11.21 -8.87
N ALA A 65 -5.73 12.04 -9.79
CA ALA A 65 -6.30 12.16 -11.14
C ALA A 65 -6.10 10.86 -11.92
N LEU A 66 -4.91 10.27 -11.84
CA LEU A 66 -4.63 8.96 -12.43
C LEU A 66 -5.46 7.85 -11.78
N ILE A 67 -5.64 7.85 -10.46
CA ILE A 67 -6.49 6.87 -9.77
C ILE A 67 -7.91 6.92 -10.34
N ALA A 68 -8.49 8.11 -10.47
CA ALA A 68 -9.83 8.29 -11.03
C ALA A 68 -9.92 7.86 -12.50
N GLU A 69 -8.91 8.20 -13.31
CA GLU A 69 -8.83 7.77 -14.71
C GLU A 69 -8.79 6.24 -14.83
N LEU A 70 -7.93 5.58 -14.04
CA LEU A 70 -7.80 4.13 -14.02
C LEU A 70 -9.09 3.48 -13.54
N ARG A 71 -9.72 4.01 -12.47
CA ARG A 71 -10.97 3.48 -11.93
C ARG A 71 -12.08 3.49 -12.97
N ALA A 72 -12.16 4.54 -13.77
CA ALA A 72 -13.19 4.69 -14.81
C ALA A 72 -13.01 3.70 -15.98
N ALA A 73 -11.78 3.27 -16.26
CA ALA A 73 -11.47 2.45 -17.43
C ALA A 73 -11.24 0.97 -17.12
N VAL A 74 -10.72 0.65 -15.93
CA VAL A 74 -10.37 -0.70 -15.52
C VAL A 74 -11.56 -1.33 -14.79
N PRO A 75 -12.12 -2.45 -15.29
CA PRO A 75 -13.37 -3.01 -14.76
C PRO A 75 -13.20 -3.84 -13.47
N VAL A 76 -11.99 -3.92 -12.92
CA VAL A 76 -11.66 -4.67 -11.71
C VAL A 76 -11.23 -3.73 -10.57
N PRO A 77 -11.37 -4.13 -9.29
CA PRO A 77 -10.86 -3.40 -8.15
C PRO A 77 -9.40 -2.98 -8.32
N LEU A 78 -9.11 -1.71 -8.00
CA LEU A 78 -7.75 -1.21 -7.96
C LEU A 78 -7.13 -1.48 -6.59
N VAL A 79 -5.85 -1.80 -6.59
CA VAL A 79 -5.06 -2.08 -5.38
C VAL A 79 -3.91 -1.08 -5.24
N LEU A 80 -3.72 -0.55 -4.02
CA LEU A 80 -2.61 0.32 -3.66
C LEU A 80 -1.59 -0.46 -2.83
N HIS A 81 -0.37 -0.53 -3.33
CA HIS A 81 0.79 -1.05 -2.63
C HIS A 81 1.59 0.07 -1.96
N GLY A 82 2.59 -0.28 -1.15
CA GLY A 82 3.49 0.71 -0.54
C GLY A 82 2.83 1.73 0.39
N SER A 83 1.64 1.43 0.94
CA SER A 83 0.78 2.46 1.55
C SER A 83 1.22 2.93 2.94
N SER A 84 2.23 2.30 3.56
CA SER A 84 2.70 2.68 4.90
C SER A 84 3.36 4.08 4.97
N GLY A 85 3.89 4.56 3.83
CA GLY A 85 4.47 5.90 3.68
C GLY A 85 3.49 6.95 3.17
N VAL A 86 2.21 6.60 3.02
CA VAL A 86 1.17 7.51 2.55
C VAL A 86 0.48 8.17 3.75
N PRO A 87 0.37 9.51 3.81
CA PRO A 87 -0.40 10.20 4.84
C PRO A 87 -1.88 9.79 4.86
N ASP A 88 -2.52 9.87 6.02
CA ASP A 88 -3.93 9.46 6.17
C ASP A 88 -4.88 10.24 5.25
N GLY A 89 -4.62 11.53 5.01
CA GLY A 89 -5.39 12.34 4.06
C GLY A 89 -5.28 11.86 2.61
N GLU A 90 -4.09 11.42 2.21
CA GLU A 90 -3.83 10.84 0.89
C GLU A 90 -4.48 9.46 0.73
N LEU A 91 -4.49 8.63 1.79
CA LEU A 91 -5.21 7.35 1.80
C LEU A 91 -6.72 7.53 1.64
N ARG A 92 -7.32 8.49 2.36
CA ARG A 92 -8.74 8.87 2.21
C ARG A 92 -9.05 9.34 0.80
N ALA A 93 -8.19 10.19 0.25
CA ALA A 93 -8.35 10.69 -1.11
C ALA A 93 -8.26 9.54 -2.12
N ALA A 94 -7.30 8.62 -1.97
CA ALA A 94 -7.16 7.47 -2.86
C ALA A 94 -8.41 6.57 -2.87
N THR A 95 -8.97 6.26 -1.69
CA THR A 95 -10.22 5.47 -1.61
C THR A 95 -11.38 6.20 -2.27
N ALA A 96 -11.53 7.51 -2.02
CA ALA A 96 -12.57 8.33 -2.63
C ALA A 96 -12.49 8.41 -4.16
N HIS A 97 -11.27 8.32 -4.74
CA HIS A 97 -11.07 8.33 -6.20
C HIS A 97 -11.18 6.93 -6.83
N GLY A 98 -11.41 5.88 -6.05
CA GLY A 98 -11.74 4.54 -6.56
C GLY A 98 -10.79 3.42 -6.16
N MET A 99 -9.80 3.69 -5.31
CA MET A 99 -8.93 2.64 -4.80
C MET A 99 -9.71 1.71 -3.86
N THR A 100 -9.65 0.41 -4.10
CA THR A 100 -10.54 -0.56 -3.41
C THR A 100 -9.82 -1.36 -2.33
N LYS A 101 -8.54 -1.70 -2.55
CA LYS A 101 -7.73 -2.47 -1.60
C LYS A 101 -6.43 -1.73 -1.28
N ILE A 102 -6.11 -1.59 0.00
CA ILE A 102 -4.94 -0.86 0.49
C ILE A 102 -4.02 -1.84 1.23
N ASN A 103 -2.75 -1.93 0.83
CA ASN A 103 -1.77 -2.83 1.44
C ASN A 103 -0.88 -2.09 2.45
N ILE A 104 -0.97 -2.47 3.73
CA ILE A 104 -0.22 -1.84 4.82
C ILE A 104 0.55 -2.90 5.60
N GLY A 105 1.88 -2.90 5.49
CA GLY A 105 2.76 -3.83 6.20
C GLY A 105 3.77 -3.12 7.11
N THR A 106 4.56 -2.21 6.56
CA THR A 106 5.65 -1.55 7.29
C THR A 106 5.17 -0.80 8.54
N ALA A 107 4.02 -0.12 8.48
CA ALA A 107 3.47 0.57 9.65
C ALA A 107 3.14 -0.40 10.81
N LEU A 108 2.63 -1.60 10.48
CA LEU A 108 2.33 -2.65 11.46
C LEU A 108 3.62 -3.20 12.08
N ASN A 109 4.64 -3.44 11.25
CA ASN A 109 5.96 -3.89 11.71
C ASN A 109 6.64 -2.86 12.62
N ILE A 110 6.51 -1.57 12.32
CA ILE A 110 7.03 -0.47 13.15
C ILE A 110 6.34 -0.47 14.52
N ALA A 111 5.00 -0.54 14.57
CA ALA A 111 4.25 -0.57 15.81
C ALA A 111 4.62 -1.77 16.68
N PHE A 112 4.62 -2.96 16.09
CA PHE A 112 4.95 -4.21 16.77
C PHE A 112 6.38 -4.20 17.31
N THR A 113 7.36 -3.89 16.45
CA THR A 113 8.78 -3.91 16.85
C THR A 113 9.10 -2.77 17.84
N GLY A 114 8.44 -1.63 17.71
CA GLY A 114 8.58 -0.49 18.63
C GLY A 114 8.15 -0.86 20.05
N ALA A 115 7.00 -1.52 20.20
CA ALA A 115 6.50 -2.00 21.49
C ALA A 115 7.45 -3.03 22.13
N ILE A 116 7.97 -3.99 21.34
CA ILE A 116 8.97 -4.95 21.85
C ILE A 116 10.21 -4.23 22.37
N ARG A 117 10.77 -3.28 21.59
CA ARG A 117 11.94 -2.52 22.01
C ARG A 117 11.68 -1.76 23.31
N GLY A 118 10.54 -1.06 23.39
CA GLY A 118 10.14 -0.33 24.59
C GLY A 118 10.08 -1.23 25.83
N HIS A 119 9.40 -2.38 25.70
CA HIS A 119 9.26 -3.33 26.80
C HIS A 119 10.61 -3.89 27.26
N LEU A 120 11.45 -4.35 26.34
CA LEU A 120 12.75 -4.96 26.67
C LEU A 120 13.74 -3.94 27.22
N THR A 121 13.70 -2.69 26.77
CA THR A 121 14.49 -1.60 27.36
C THR A 121 14.06 -1.31 28.80
N ALA A 122 12.76 -1.36 29.11
CA ALA A 122 12.24 -1.16 30.46
C ALA A 122 12.45 -2.36 31.40
N HIS A 123 12.58 -3.58 30.87
CA HIS A 123 12.64 -4.83 31.65
C HIS A 123 13.82 -5.71 31.22
N THR A 124 15.04 -5.29 31.54
CA THR A 124 16.29 -5.91 31.04
C THR A 124 16.55 -7.35 31.49
N THR A 125 15.89 -7.82 32.54
CA THR A 125 16.02 -9.20 33.06
C THR A 125 14.89 -10.13 32.60
N ARG A 126 13.94 -9.63 31.79
CA ARG A 126 12.77 -10.40 31.35
C ARG A 126 13.20 -11.48 30.36
N THR A 127 12.79 -12.73 30.64
CA THR A 127 13.05 -13.89 29.77
C THR A 127 11.78 -14.47 29.16
N ASP A 128 10.65 -14.35 29.85
CA ASP A 128 9.35 -14.81 29.35
C ASP A 128 8.87 -13.92 28.18
N PRO A 129 8.63 -14.49 26.98
CA PRO A 129 8.24 -13.72 25.81
C PRO A 129 6.80 -13.22 25.80
N ARG A 130 5.91 -13.87 26.54
CA ARG A 130 4.47 -13.65 26.42
C ARG A 130 4.05 -12.19 26.68
N PRO A 131 4.55 -11.50 27.73
CA PRO A 131 4.12 -10.13 28.01
C PRO A 131 4.47 -9.14 26.90
N TYR A 132 5.71 -9.13 26.39
CA TYR A 132 6.08 -8.19 25.34
C TYR A 132 5.48 -8.55 23.98
N LEU A 133 5.19 -9.82 23.73
CA LEU A 133 4.44 -10.22 22.53
C LEU A 133 2.97 -9.80 22.60
N VAL A 134 2.35 -9.83 23.78
CA VAL A 134 1.00 -9.29 23.99
C VAL A 134 0.99 -7.79 23.74
N GLU A 135 1.91 -7.03 24.34
CA GLU A 135 2.01 -5.58 24.15
C GLU A 135 2.24 -5.21 22.67
N ALA A 136 3.12 -5.95 21.99
CA ALA A 136 3.39 -5.75 20.57
C ALA A 136 2.19 -6.03 19.66
N ARG A 137 1.45 -7.11 19.96
CA ARG A 137 0.20 -7.42 19.25
C ARG A 137 -0.84 -6.33 19.48
N ASP A 138 -0.97 -5.83 20.70
CA ASP A 138 -1.96 -4.80 21.04
C ASP A 138 -1.61 -3.47 20.34
N ALA A 139 -0.33 -3.10 20.26
CA ALA A 139 0.13 -1.94 19.47
C ALA A 139 -0.18 -2.07 17.98
N MET A 140 0.00 -3.28 17.41
CA MET A 140 -0.36 -3.56 16.02
C MET A 140 -1.88 -3.45 15.81
N ALA A 141 -2.68 -4.02 16.72
CA ALA A 141 -4.14 -3.98 16.64
C ALA A 141 -4.68 -2.53 16.71
N GLU A 142 -4.10 -1.70 17.58
CA GLU A 142 -4.44 -0.28 17.68
C GLU A 142 -4.10 0.47 16.38
N THR A 143 -2.94 0.17 15.78
CA THR A 143 -2.57 0.74 14.47
C THR A 143 -3.58 0.35 13.38
N VAL A 144 -4.01 -0.92 13.33
CA VAL A 144 -5.04 -1.39 12.40
C VAL A 144 -6.35 -0.65 12.63
N ARG A 145 -6.80 -0.51 13.89
CA ARG A 145 -8.04 0.20 14.24
C ARG A 145 -8.02 1.64 13.73
N GLN A 146 -6.91 2.35 13.91
CA GLN A 146 -6.74 3.71 13.40
C GLN A 146 -6.84 3.75 11.88
N LEU A 147 -6.11 2.88 11.18
CA LEU A 147 -6.10 2.81 9.72
C LEU A 147 -7.47 2.43 9.13
N LEU A 148 -8.26 1.59 9.80
CA LEU A 148 -9.63 1.29 9.38
C LEU A 148 -10.50 2.56 9.38
N THR A 149 -10.35 3.45 10.35
CA THR A 149 -11.07 4.75 10.33
C THR A 149 -10.60 5.67 9.21
N VAL A 150 -9.39 5.46 8.69
CA VAL A 150 -8.83 6.21 7.57
C VAL A 150 -9.43 5.73 6.26
N VAL A 151 -9.37 4.43 5.99
CA VAL A 151 -9.77 3.87 4.69
C VAL A 151 -11.27 3.63 4.54
N ALA A 152 -12.05 3.56 5.62
CA ALA A 152 -13.49 3.33 5.57
C ALA A 152 -14.34 4.58 5.25
N ALA A 153 -13.72 5.76 5.09
CA ALA A 153 -14.42 7.03 4.92
C ALA A 153 -14.66 7.43 3.45
N GLY A 154 -14.54 6.49 2.50
CA GLY A 154 -14.74 6.70 1.06
C GLY A 154 -15.95 5.94 0.55
#